data_AF-A0A522F412-F1
#
_entry.id   AF-A0A522F412-F1
#
_cell.length_a   1.000
_cell.length_b   1.000
_cell.length_c   1.000
_cell.angle_alpha   90.00
_cell.angle_beta   90.00
_cell.angle_gamma   90.00
#
_symmetry.space_group_name_H-M   'P 1'
#
loop_
_entity.id
_entity.type
_entity.pdbx_description
1 polymer ?
#
loop_
_entity_poly.entity_id
_entity_poly.type
_entity_poly.pdbx_seq_one_letter_code
_entity_poly.pdbx_strand_id
1 'polypeptide(L)'
;MLRGLLYFLKLSLYWMVFFTLYRVAFILLYPSKIPDGKYAETLTSFLYGFRLDIATIAYLVAIPLLLWAIQQFFKNNFLNKINHFYNLAMISVITLLCISNIVMYGEWNALINYNTLYYLIAPAKMFPYMTTLELVGVCIGVAVVITIFVLLFRALMLMVMPYSTAPTKRKIIVIPILFPVVFIIMRGGIQQKPINETASCYSETKFIDHVSINPVWHLGHMTLLAFQEPEEETGEAGNIN
;
A
#
# COMPACT_ATOMS: atom_id res chain seq x y z
N MET A 1 -21.82 12.93 -11.14
CA MET A 1 -21.26 11.59 -11.47
C MET A 1 -19.87 11.69 -12.05
N LEU A 2 -19.65 12.32 -13.22
CA LEU A 2 -18.32 12.41 -13.85
C LEU A 2 -17.25 13.02 -12.93
N ARG A 3 -17.56 14.10 -12.21
CA ARG A 3 -16.61 14.70 -11.24
C ARG A 3 -16.20 13.73 -10.11
N GLY A 4 -17.10 12.83 -9.69
CA GLY A 4 -16.79 11.80 -8.69
C GLY A 4 -15.87 10.74 -9.25
N LEU A 5 -16.14 10.27 -10.47
CA LEU A 5 -15.26 9.34 -11.19
C LEU A 5 -13.86 9.94 -11.40
N LEU A 6 -13.78 11.22 -11.79
CA LEU A 6 -12.52 11.93 -11.95
C LEU A 6 -11.75 12.04 -10.62
N TYR A 7 -12.44 12.25 -9.49
CA TYR A 7 -11.83 12.23 -8.17
C TYR A 7 -11.18 10.88 -7.87
N PHE A 8 -11.88 9.77 -8.14
CA PHE A 8 -11.31 8.42 -7.93
C PHE A 8 -10.16 8.12 -8.88
N LEU A 9 -10.26 8.54 -10.16
CA LEU A 9 -9.16 8.39 -11.10
C LEU A 9 -7.90 9.14 -10.64
N LYS A 10 -8.04 10.38 -10.16
CA LYS A 10 -6.93 11.15 -9.59
C LYS A 10 -6.35 10.50 -8.34
N LEU A 11 -7.22 9.97 -7.46
CA LEU A 11 -6.78 9.26 -6.26
C LEU A 11 -6.01 7.99 -6.61
N SER A 12 -6.50 7.20 -7.58
CA SER A 12 -5.79 6.02 -8.07
C SER A 12 -4.45 6.39 -8.72
N LEU A 13 -4.40 7.47 -9.51
CA LEU A 13 -3.16 7.96 -10.11
C LEU A 13 -2.15 8.41 -9.06
N TYR A 14 -2.61 9.12 -8.01
CA TYR A 14 -1.77 9.50 -6.89
C TYR A 14 -1.09 8.28 -6.25
N TRP A 15 -1.87 7.25 -5.92
CA TRP A 15 -1.31 6.03 -5.31
C TRP A 15 -0.42 5.25 -6.28
N MET A 16 -0.72 5.25 -7.57
CA MET A 16 0.16 4.64 -8.58
C MET A 16 1.53 5.33 -8.63
N VAL A 17 1.54 6.67 -8.65
CA VAL A 17 2.78 7.46 -8.58
C VAL A 17 3.51 7.19 -7.26
N PHE A 18 2.79 7.14 -6.14
CA PHE A 18 3.35 6.80 -4.83
C PHE A 18 4.09 5.46 -4.85
N PHE A 19 3.44 4.37 -5.28
CA PHE A 19 4.06 3.04 -5.29
C PHE A 19 5.19 2.94 -6.32
N THR A 20 5.09 3.65 -7.43
CA THR A 20 6.16 3.74 -8.42
C THR A 20 7.40 4.42 -7.82
N LEU A 21 7.23 5.56 -7.13
CA LEU A 21 8.34 6.27 -6.49
C LEU A 21 8.96 5.45 -5.36
N TYR A 22 8.15 4.73 -4.59
CA TYR A 22 8.63 3.75 -3.61
C TYR A 22 9.52 2.68 -4.29
N ARG A 23 9.05 2.07 -5.38
CA ARG A 23 9.81 1.04 -6.11
C ARG A 23 11.12 1.59 -6.68
N VAL A 24 11.09 2.80 -7.22
CA VAL A 24 12.30 3.51 -7.67
C VAL A 24 13.27 3.71 -6.50
N ALA A 25 12.80 4.20 -5.35
CA ALA A 25 13.64 4.37 -4.17
C ALA A 25 14.25 3.03 -3.70
N PHE A 26 13.47 1.95 -3.72
CA PHE A 26 13.93 0.62 -3.32
C PHE A 26 15.07 0.12 -4.24
N ILE A 27 14.93 0.30 -5.56
CA ILE A 27 15.98 -0.07 -6.53
C ILE A 27 17.23 0.80 -6.33
N LEU A 28 17.07 2.12 -6.19
CA LEU A 28 18.19 3.07 -6.08
C LEU A 28 18.99 2.91 -4.79
N LEU A 29 18.39 2.41 -3.72
CA LEU A 29 19.08 2.18 -2.44
C LEU A 29 19.88 0.87 -2.41
N TYR A 30 19.58 -0.09 -3.28
CA TYR A 30 20.27 -1.38 -3.32
C TYR A 30 20.74 -1.77 -4.74
N PRO A 31 21.50 -0.91 -5.45
CA PRO A 31 21.99 -1.24 -6.80
C PRO A 31 22.93 -2.44 -6.79
N SER A 32 23.69 -2.65 -5.71
CA SER A 32 24.60 -3.79 -5.54
C SER A 32 23.89 -5.15 -5.41
N LYS A 33 22.58 -5.17 -5.17
CA LYS A 33 21.79 -6.41 -5.11
C LYS A 33 21.23 -6.81 -6.49
N ILE A 34 21.49 -6.02 -7.53
CA ILE A 34 21.11 -6.32 -8.91
C ILE A 34 22.30 -7.04 -9.58
N PRO A 35 22.13 -8.29 -10.05
CA PRO A 35 23.19 -8.99 -10.78
C PRO A 35 23.53 -8.28 -12.10
N ASP A 36 24.79 -8.40 -12.52
CA ASP A 36 25.25 -7.83 -13.79
C ASP A 36 24.41 -8.34 -14.97
N GLY A 37 24.03 -7.42 -15.86
CA GLY A 37 23.17 -7.72 -17.02
C GLY A 37 21.66 -7.78 -16.72
N LYS A 38 21.23 -7.70 -15.45
CA LYS A 38 19.80 -7.79 -15.06
C LYS A 38 19.10 -6.44 -14.83
N TYR A 39 19.69 -5.33 -15.27
CA TYR A 39 19.05 -4.00 -15.16
C TYR A 39 17.74 -3.91 -15.95
N ALA A 40 17.68 -4.49 -17.16
CA ALA A 40 16.46 -4.53 -17.96
C ALA A 40 15.36 -5.36 -17.28
N GLU A 41 15.73 -6.51 -16.70
CA GLU A 41 14.84 -7.35 -15.90
C GLU A 41 14.36 -6.58 -14.65
N THR A 42 15.23 -5.79 -14.01
CA THR A 42 14.82 -4.96 -12.88
C THR A 42 13.75 -3.93 -13.28
N LEU A 43 13.78 -3.39 -14.49
CA LEU A 43 12.72 -2.49 -14.98
C LEU A 43 11.41 -3.22 -15.29
N THR A 44 11.45 -4.52 -15.58
CA THR A 44 10.22 -5.31 -15.70
C THR A 44 9.46 -5.47 -14.38
N SER A 45 10.11 -5.21 -13.23
CA SER A 45 9.44 -5.24 -11.92
C SER A 45 8.26 -4.27 -11.83
N PHE A 46 8.31 -3.16 -12.57
CA PHE A 46 7.21 -2.19 -12.64
C PHE A 46 6.00 -2.77 -13.36
N LEU A 47 6.20 -3.62 -14.37
CA LEU A 47 5.11 -4.26 -15.12
C LEU A 47 4.50 -5.41 -14.33
N TYR A 48 5.34 -6.28 -13.76
CA TYR A 48 4.87 -7.43 -12.98
C TYR A 48 4.26 -7.02 -11.63
N GLY A 49 4.75 -5.94 -11.01
CA GLY A 49 4.19 -5.35 -9.80
C GLY A 49 2.88 -4.56 -10.03
N PHE A 50 2.64 -4.08 -11.26
CA PHE A 50 1.52 -3.20 -11.59
C PHE A 50 0.15 -3.78 -11.19
N ARG A 51 -0.03 -5.09 -11.39
CA ARG A 51 -1.30 -5.76 -11.10
C ARG A 51 -1.58 -5.79 -9.59
N LEU A 52 -0.56 -6.03 -8.77
CA LEU A 52 -0.66 -5.94 -7.31
C LEU A 52 -0.87 -4.50 -6.86
N ASP A 53 -0.18 -3.53 -7.47
CA ASP A 53 -0.35 -2.12 -7.15
C ASP A 53 -1.80 -1.68 -7.40
N ILE A 54 -2.40 -2.03 -8.53
CA ILE A 54 -3.80 -1.75 -8.84
C ILE A 54 -4.75 -2.38 -7.80
N ALA A 55 -4.49 -3.63 -7.40
CA ALA A 55 -5.31 -4.32 -6.41
C ALA A 55 -5.26 -3.59 -5.06
N THR A 56 -4.05 -3.25 -4.58
CA THR A 56 -3.85 -2.44 -3.36
C THR A 56 -4.54 -1.09 -3.44
N ILE A 57 -4.42 -0.40 -4.57
CA ILE A 57 -5.09 0.89 -4.80
C ILE A 57 -6.61 0.75 -4.70
N ALA A 58 -7.18 -0.34 -5.23
CA ALA A 58 -8.60 -0.60 -5.13
C ALA A 58 -9.05 -0.75 -3.66
N TYR A 59 -8.25 -1.44 -2.82
CA TYR A 59 -8.50 -1.49 -1.37
C TYR A 59 -8.48 -0.10 -0.72
N LEU A 60 -7.50 0.74 -1.07
CA LEU A 60 -7.39 2.11 -0.54
C LEU A 60 -8.52 3.03 -1.00
N VAL A 61 -9.01 2.84 -2.23
CA VAL A 61 -10.09 3.64 -2.82
C VAL A 61 -11.48 3.19 -2.33
N ALA A 62 -11.62 1.97 -1.82
CA ALA A 62 -12.89 1.41 -1.36
C ALA A 62 -13.57 2.25 -0.27
N ILE A 63 -12.79 2.70 0.72
CA ILE A 63 -13.30 3.51 1.83
C ILE A 63 -13.75 4.90 1.34
N PRO A 64 -12.93 5.66 0.57
CA PRO A 64 -13.37 6.87 -0.13
C PRO A 64 -14.62 6.67 -0.99
N LEU A 65 -14.74 5.54 -1.68
CA LEU A 65 -15.90 5.21 -2.51
C LEU A 65 -17.16 5.03 -1.65
N LEU A 66 -17.05 4.32 -0.52
CA LEU A 66 -18.14 4.14 0.42
C LEU A 66 -18.61 5.48 1.00
N LEU A 67 -17.68 6.33 1.47
CA LEU A 67 -17.98 7.66 1.99
C LEU A 67 -18.67 8.53 0.92
N TRP A 68 -18.16 8.50 -0.31
CA TRP A 68 -18.76 9.22 -1.43
C TRP A 68 -20.17 8.74 -1.77
N ALA A 69 -20.40 7.42 -1.72
CA ALA A 69 -21.70 6.81 -1.97
C ALA A 69 -22.73 7.30 -0.93
N ILE A 70 -22.38 7.30 0.35
CA ILE A 70 -23.21 7.85 1.44
C ILE A 70 -23.48 9.34 1.20
N GLN A 71 -22.45 10.09 0.80
CA GLN A 71 -22.55 11.54 0.54
C GLN A 71 -23.48 11.88 -0.64
N GLN A 72 -23.77 10.93 -1.54
CA GLN A 72 -24.74 11.16 -2.62
C GLN A 72 -26.18 11.27 -2.12
N PHE A 73 -26.47 10.69 -0.96
CA PHE A 73 -27.78 10.70 -0.32
C PHE A 73 -27.83 11.69 0.85
N PHE A 74 -26.75 11.78 1.63
CA PHE A 74 -26.62 12.69 2.77
C PHE A 74 -25.59 13.77 2.46
N LYS A 75 -26.06 14.98 2.11
CA LYS A 75 -25.18 16.13 1.85
C LYS A 75 -24.55 16.61 3.16
N ASN A 76 -23.43 16.02 3.54
CA ASN A 76 -22.73 16.35 4.78
C ASN A 76 -21.25 16.65 4.53
N ASN A 77 -20.83 17.87 4.90
CA ASN A 77 -19.44 18.30 4.82
C ASN A 77 -18.52 17.51 5.76
N PHE A 78 -19.08 16.85 6.78
CA PHE A 78 -18.33 15.98 7.68
C PHE A 78 -17.71 14.78 6.95
N LEU A 79 -18.41 14.20 5.97
CA LEU A 79 -17.89 13.08 5.18
C LEU A 79 -16.65 13.47 4.36
N ASN A 80 -16.61 14.70 3.85
CA ASN A 80 -15.41 15.24 3.19
C ASN A 80 -14.22 15.32 4.15
N LYS A 81 -14.45 15.73 5.41
CA LYS A 81 -13.41 15.81 6.44
C LYS A 81 -12.89 14.42 6.80
N ILE A 82 -13.79 13.44 7.00
CA ILE A 82 -13.41 12.05 7.26
C ILE A 82 -12.57 11.51 6.10
N ASN A 83 -13.03 11.68 4.85
CA ASN A 83 -12.28 11.21 3.70
C ASN A 83 -10.91 11.88 3.57
N HIS A 84 -10.81 13.19 3.82
CA HIS A 84 -9.52 13.88 3.81
C HIS A 84 -8.58 13.34 4.88
N PHE A 85 -9.06 13.20 6.12
CA PHE A 85 -8.29 12.64 7.22
C PHE A 85 -7.86 11.19 6.95
N TYR A 86 -8.76 10.36 6.43
CA TYR A 86 -8.46 8.99 6.02
C TYR A 86 -7.30 8.94 5.03
N ASN A 87 -7.32 9.75 3.96
CA ASN A 87 -6.24 9.76 2.98
C ASN A 87 -4.92 10.22 3.61
N LEU A 88 -4.92 11.27 4.45
CA LEU A 88 -3.71 11.70 5.16
C LEU A 88 -3.15 10.61 6.09
N ALA A 89 -4.03 9.91 6.81
CA ALA A 89 -3.65 8.80 7.67
C ALA A 89 -3.04 7.65 6.85
N MET A 90 -3.69 7.23 5.77
CA MET A 90 -3.17 6.16 4.90
C MET A 90 -1.84 6.53 4.26
N ILE A 91 -1.67 7.78 3.80
CA ILE A 91 -0.39 8.26 3.25
C ILE A 91 0.72 8.13 4.29
N SER A 92 0.44 8.56 5.53
CA SER A 92 1.42 8.51 6.62
C SER A 92 1.79 7.07 6.97
N VAL A 93 0.79 6.21 7.19
CA VAL A 93 0.99 4.80 7.55
C VAL A 93 1.70 4.02 6.46
N ILE A 94 1.30 4.19 5.19
CA ILE A 94 1.91 3.47 4.07
C ILE A 94 3.33 3.99 3.81
N THR A 95 3.59 5.28 3.98
CA THR A 95 4.96 5.81 3.89
C THR A 95 5.87 5.18 4.94
N LEU A 96 5.41 5.10 6.19
CA LEU A 96 6.15 4.41 7.26
C LEU A 96 6.41 2.95 6.89
N LEU A 97 5.38 2.23 6.43
CA LEU A 97 5.50 0.84 6.02
C LEU A 97 6.53 0.66 4.90
N CYS A 98 6.48 1.50 3.88
CA CYS A 98 7.41 1.47 2.74
C CYS A 98 8.85 1.74 3.17
N ILE A 99 9.09 2.78 3.99
CA ILE A 99 10.43 3.10 4.49
C ILE A 99 10.96 1.96 5.34
N SER A 100 10.15 1.43 6.25
CA SER A 100 10.55 0.31 7.10
C SER A 100 10.82 -0.95 6.27
N ASN A 101 10.01 -1.24 5.24
CA ASN A 101 10.28 -2.35 4.35
C ASN A 101 11.66 -2.23 3.67
N ILE A 102 12.01 -1.05 3.17
CA ILE A 102 13.34 -0.80 2.59
C ILE A 102 14.43 -1.02 3.63
N VAL A 103 14.34 -0.37 4.79
CA VAL A 103 15.37 -0.43 5.83
C VAL A 103 15.58 -1.87 6.32
N MET A 104 14.49 -2.59 6.57
CA MET A 104 14.51 -4.00 6.95
C MET A 104 15.14 -4.89 5.89
N TYR A 105 14.89 -4.59 4.62
CA TYR A 105 15.47 -5.33 3.50
C TYR A 105 17.00 -5.24 3.48
N GLY A 106 17.55 -4.09 3.87
CA GLY A 106 18.99 -3.88 4.00
C GLY A 106 19.65 -4.89 4.94
N GLU A 107 19.04 -5.09 6.11
CA GLU A 107 19.56 -5.95 7.18
C GLU A 107 19.30 -7.44 6.91
N TRP A 108 18.08 -7.80 6.49
CA TRP A 108 17.64 -9.20 6.48
C TRP A 108 17.38 -9.78 5.09
N ASN A 109 17.46 -9.00 4.01
CA ASN A 109 17.09 -9.44 2.65
C ASN A 109 15.68 -10.06 2.58
N ALA A 110 14.77 -9.55 3.42
CA ALA A 110 13.40 -10.01 3.58
C ALA A 110 12.46 -8.81 3.60
N LEU A 111 11.26 -9.01 3.06
CA LEU A 111 10.17 -8.05 3.13
C LEU A 111 9.55 -8.04 4.53
N ILE A 112 8.84 -6.96 4.85
CA ILE A 112 8.21 -6.78 6.15
C ILE A 112 7.04 -7.75 6.34
N ASN A 113 7.05 -8.51 7.43
CA ASN A 113 6.01 -9.47 7.78
C ASN A 113 5.34 -9.13 9.13
N TYR A 114 4.30 -9.90 9.49
CA TYR A 114 3.54 -9.70 10.73
C TYR A 114 4.43 -9.67 11.98
N ASN A 115 5.38 -10.61 12.09
CA ASN A 115 6.28 -10.72 13.24
C ASN A 115 7.22 -9.50 13.37
N THR A 116 7.49 -8.84 12.26
CA THR A 116 8.38 -7.68 12.22
C THR A 116 7.69 -6.34 12.46
N LEU A 117 6.35 -6.30 12.53
CA LEU A 117 5.60 -5.09 12.88
C LEU A 117 5.95 -4.54 14.26
N TYR A 118 6.38 -5.38 15.18
CA TYR A 118 6.84 -4.94 16.50
C TYR A 118 8.05 -3.98 16.41
N TYR A 119 8.93 -4.15 15.41
CA TYR A 119 10.10 -3.28 15.22
C TYR A 119 9.73 -1.88 14.69
N LEU A 120 8.61 -1.76 13.96
CA LEU A 120 8.06 -0.47 13.53
C LEU A 120 7.63 0.40 14.73
N ILE A 121 7.07 -0.22 15.76
CA ILE A 121 6.57 0.46 16.97
C ILE A 121 7.72 0.82 17.90
N ALA A 122 8.82 0.06 17.85
CA ALA A 122 9.99 0.25 18.69
C ALA A 122 11.28 0.34 17.85
N PRO A 123 11.49 1.42 17.07
CA PRO A 123 12.64 1.57 16.19
C PRO A 123 13.99 1.55 16.94
N ALA A 124 14.02 2.01 18.19
CA ALA A 124 15.20 1.91 19.06
C ALA A 124 15.64 0.46 19.32
N LYS A 125 14.72 -0.51 19.25
CA LYS A 125 15.04 -1.94 19.39
C LYS A 125 15.54 -2.55 18.09
N MET A 126 15.21 -1.94 16.94
CA MET A 126 15.73 -2.34 15.63
C MET A 126 17.20 -1.93 15.47
N PHE A 127 17.57 -0.76 15.99
CA PHE A 127 18.94 -0.24 15.91
C PHE A 127 19.49 0.10 17.30
N PRO A 128 19.85 -0.90 18.13
CA PRO A 128 20.38 -0.66 19.47
C PRO A 128 21.72 0.08 19.47
N TYR A 129 22.40 0.12 18.32
CA TYR A 129 23.67 0.79 18.11
C TYR A 129 23.53 2.27 17.72
N MET A 130 22.31 2.74 17.38
CA MET A 130 22.09 4.13 17.00
C MET A 130 22.11 5.06 18.21
N THR A 131 22.82 6.17 18.06
CA THR A 131 22.76 7.28 19.02
C THR A 131 21.39 7.97 18.96
N THR A 132 21.02 8.67 20.03
CA THR A 132 19.75 9.43 20.07
C THR A 132 19.67 10.47 18.95
N LEU A 133 20.80 11.08 18.56
CA LEU A 133 20.84 12.08 17.49
C LEU A 133 20.55 11.45 16.12
N GLU A 134 21.12 10.27 15.84
CA GLU A 134 20.85 9.52 14.61
C GLU A 134 19.38 9.10 14.53
N LEU A 135 18.82 8.61 15.64
CA LEU A 135 17.41 8.25 15.71
C LEU A 135 16.49 9.45 15.43
N VAL A 136 16.80 10.63 15.99
CA VAL A 136 16.09 11.88 15.68
C VAL A 136 16.23 12.24 14.20
N GLY A 137 17.42 12.09 13.63
CA GLY A 137 17.67 12.29 12.20
C GLY A 137 16.78 11.41 11.30
N VAL A 138 16.65 10.13 11.63
CA VAL A 138 15.76 9.19 10.92
C VAL A 138 14.30 9.64 11.03
N CYS A 139 13.84 9.99 12.23
CA CYS A 139 12.48 10.48 12.45
C CYS A 139 12.18 11.75 11.64
N ILE A 140 13.13 12.68 11.56
CA ILE A 140 13.01 13.90 10.74
C ILE A 140 12.95 13.52 9.26
N GLY A 141 13.82 12.64 8.79
CA GLY A 141 13.81 12.16 7.40
C GLY A 141 12.48 11.54 7.00
N VAL A 142 11.93 10.67 7.85
CA VAL A 142 10.59 10.08 7.69
C VAL A 142 9.51 11.16 7.62
N ALA A 143 9.55 12.15 8.53
CA ALA A 143 8.58 13.25 8.54
C ALA A 143 8.66 14.11 7.25
N VAL A 144 9.86 14.32 6.72
CA VAL A 144 10.07 15.01 5.43
C VAL A 144 9.45 14.22 4.28
N VAL A 145 9.68 12.92 4.20
CA VAL A 145 9.12 12.07 3.14
C VAL A 145 7.58 12.06 3.21
N ILE A 146 7.01 11.92 4.42
CA ILE A 146 5.55 12.02 4.62
C ILE A 146 5.05 13.39 4.14
N THR A 147 5.75 14.47 4.50
CA THR A 147 5.38 15.83 4.09
C THR A 147 5.38 15.98 2.56
N ILE A 148 6.39 15.45 1.87
CA ILE A 148 6.46 15.47 0.40
C ILE A 148 5.25 14.76 -0.21
N PHE A 149 4.91 13.56 0.27
CA PHE A 149 3.76 12.82 -0.25
C PHE A 149 2.41 13.47 0.09
N VAL A 150 2.29 14.15 1.23
CA VAL A 150 1.12 14.95 1.59
C VAL A 150 1.00 16.19 0.71
N LEU A 151 2.10 16.88 0.40
CA LEU A 151 2.11 18.01 -0.53
C LEU A 151 1.74 17.58 -1.94
N LEU A 152 2.29 16.44 -2.41
CA LEU A 152 1.91 15.83 -3.68
C LEU A 152 0.41 15.50 -3.72
N PHE A 153 -0.12 14.93 -2.64
CA PHE A 153 -1.56 14.66 -2.50
C PHE A 153 -2.38 15.94 -2.62
N ARG A 154 -2.01 16.99 -1.89
CA ARG A 154 -2.71 18.30 -1.94
C ARG A 154 -2.64 18.93 -3.33
N ALA A 155 -1.51 18.84 -4.01
CA ALA A 155 -1.32 19.37 -5.36
C ALA A 155 -2.18 18.64 -6.41
N LEU A 156 -2.33 17.32 -6.29
CA LEU A 156 -3.14 16.52 -7.21
C LEU A 156 -4.65 16.58 -6.86
N MET A 157 -4.98 16.66 -5.58
CA MET A 157 -6.34 16.60 -5.04
C MET A 157 -6.89 17.99 -4.70
N LEU A 158 -6.82 18.91 -5.66
CA LEU A 158 -7.42 20.25 -5.57
C LEU A 158 -8.96 20.24 -5.53
N MET A 159 -9.59 19.08 -5.73
CA MET A 159 -11.05 18.93 -5.75
C MET A 159 -11.54 18.28 -4.46
N VAL A 160 -12.44 18.97 -3.76
CA VAL A 160 -13.26 18.38 -2.69
C VAL A 160 -14.13 17.28 -3.30
N MET A 161 -14.33 16.19 -2.56
CA MET A 161 -15.19 15.10 -2.97
C MET A 161 -16.58 15.65 -3.39
N PRO A 162 -16.94 15.54 -4.68
CA PRO A 162 -18.09 16.25 -5.22
C PRO A 162 -19.39 15.49 -4.94
N TYR A 163 -20.42 16.22 -4.53
CA TYR A 163 -21.78 15.70 -4.54
C TYR A 163 -22.39 15.82 -5.94
N SER A 164 -23.16 14.81 -6.35
CA SER A 164 -23.83 14.81 -7.65
C SER A 164 -25.24 15.40 -7.54
N THR A 165 -25.54 16.39 -8.39
CA THR A 165 -26.90 16.90 -8.63
C THR A 165 -27.72 16.02 -9.56
N ALA A 166 -27.14 14.90 -10.04
CA ALA A 166 -27.83 13.94 -10.89
C ALA A 166 -29.12 13.40 -10.24
N PRO A 167 -30.14 13.04 -11.05
CA PRO A 167 -31.40 12.50 -10.53
C PRO A 167 -31.18 11.22 -9.71
N THR A 168 -32.00 11.02 -8.69
CA THR A 168 -31.89 9.90 -7.74
C THR A 168 -31.88 8.53 -8.43
N LYS A 169 -32.65 8.36 -9.51
CA LYS A 169 -32.66 7.13 -10.33
C LYS A 169 -31.25 6.76 -10.85
N ARG A 170 -30.47 7.75 -11.33
CA ARG A 170 -29.10 7.53 -11.81
C ARG A 170 -28.14 7.18 -10.67
N LYS A 171 -28.34 7.75 -9.48
CA LYS A 171 -27.54 7.41 -8.28
C LYS A 171 -27.72 5.95 -7.89
N ILE A 172 -28.98 5.50 -7.84
CA ILE A 172 -29.35 4.13 -7.46
C ILE A 172 -28.83 3.10 -8.47
N ILE A 173 -28.65 3.46 -9.74
CA ILE A 173 -28.08 2.56 -10.75
C ILE A 173 -26.55 2.55 -10.70
N VAL A 174 -25.91 3.73 -10.69
CA VAL A 174 -24.44 3.83 -10.86
C VAL A 174 -23.69 3.36 -9.61
N ILE A 175 -24.16 3.73 -8.42
CA ILE A 175 -23.43 3.45 -7.16
C ILE A 175 -23.28 1.94 -6.94
N PRO A 176 -24.34 1.11 -7.03
CA PRO A 176 -24.22 -0.34 -6.85
C PRO A 176 -23.34 -1.02 -7.91
N ILE A 177 -23.19 -0.46 -9.11
CA ILE A 177 -22.31 -1.02 -10.15
C ILE A 177 -20.83 -0.78 -9.83
N LEU A 178 -20.49 0.33 -9.17
CA LEU A 178 -19.10 0.65 -8.83
C LEU A 178 -18.49 -0.31 -7.81
N PHE A 179 -19.27 -0.83 -6.87
CA PHE A 179 -18.78 -1.75 -5.84
C PHE A 179 -18.28 -3.09 -6.42
N PRO A 180 -19.04 -3.82 -7.26
CA PRO A 180 -18.55 -5.01 -7.96
C PRO A 180 -17.33 -4.74 -8.83
N VAL A 181 -17.28 -3.58 -9.52
CA VAL A 181 -16.11 -3.21 -10.33
C VAL A 181 -14.86 -3.09 -9.46
N VAL A 182 -14.94 -2.33 -8.37
CA VAL A 182 -13.81 -2.20 -7.42
C VAL A 182 -13.45 -3.55 -6.79
N PHE A 183 -14.44 -4.38 -6.46
CA PHE A 183 -14.21 -5.72 -5.93
C PHE A 183 -13.48 -6.65 -6.91
N ILE A 184 -13.82 -6.61 -8.20
CA ILE A 184 -13.10 -7.36 -9.24
C ILE A 184 -11.66 -6.88 -9.35
N ILE A 185 -11.43 -5.56 -9.27
CA ILE A 185 -10.08 -4.97 -9.31
C ILE A 185 -9.26 -5.38 -8.07
N MET A 186 -9.86 -5.37 -6.87
CA MET A 186 -9.23 -5.86 -5.63
C MET A 186 -8.75 -7.32 -5.74
N ARG A 187 -9.54 -8.17 -6.41
CA ARG A 187 -9.15 -9.58 -6.66
C ARG A 187 -8.08 -9.73 -7.73
N GLY A 188 -7.68 -8.65 -8.40
CA GLY A 188 -6.79 -8.64 -9.53
C GLY A 188 -7.43 -9.15 -10.84
N GLY A 189 -8.76 -9.19 -10.93
CA GLY A 189 -9.49 -9.62 -12.14
C GLY A 189 -10.50 -10.76 -11.91
N ILE A 190 -10.97 -11.34 -13.01
CA ILE A 190 -11.98 -12.42 -13.03
C ILE A 190 -11.27 -13.78 -13.06
N GLN A 191 -10.60 -14.11 -11.96
CA GLN A 191 -9.88 -15.37 -11.79
C GLN A 191 -10.48 -16.20 -10.66
N GLN A 192 -10.24 -17.51 -10.64
CA GLN A 192 -10.82 -18.42 -9.64
C GLN A 192 -10.33 -18.08 -8.22
N LYS A 193 -9.01 -17.89 -8.05
CA LYS A 193 -8.40 -17.47 -6.80
C LYS A 193 -8.10 -15.96 -6.83
N PRO A 194 -8.23 -15.22 -5.71
CA PRO A 194 -7.74 -13.85 -5.62
C PRO A 194 -6.26 -13.75 -6.00
N ILE A 195 -5.83 -12.58 -6.45
CA ILE A 195 -4.42 -12.32 -6.74
C ILE A 195 -3.59 -12.56 -5.47
N ASN A 196 -2.38 -13.07 -5.65
CA ASN A 196 -1.42 -13.30 -4.59
C ASN A 196 -0.07 -12.66 -4.96
N GLU A 197 0.85 -12.62 -4.00
CA GLU A 197 2.17 -12.01 -4.21
C GLU A 197 2.98 -12.71 -5.30
N THR A 198 2.82 -14.03 -5.43
CA THR A 198 3.53 -14.82 -6.45
C THR A 198 3.17 -14.39 -7.87
N ALA A 199 2.04 -13.69 -8.07
CA ALA A 199 1.69 -13.11 -9.37
C ALA A 199 2.67 -12.02 -9.84
N SER A 200 3.48 -11.47 -8.93
CA SER A 200 4.53 -10.49 -9.23
C SER A 200 5.94 -11.07 -9.12
N CYS A 201 6.08 -12.36 -8.79
CA CYS A 201 7.36 -13.08 -8.81
C CYS A 201 7.57 -13.73 -10.18
N TYR A 202 8.68 -13.44 -10.84
CA TYR A 202 8.99 -13.90 -12.19
C TYR A 202 10.48 -14.09 -12.46
N SER A 203 11.34 -13.52 -11.62
CA SER A 203 12.79 -13.55 -11.77
C SER A 203 13.39 -14.69 -10.96
N GLU A 204 14.50 -15.26 -11.45
CA GLU A 204 15.34 -16.13 -10.62
C GLU A 204 16.05 -15.36 -9.50
N THR A 205 16.11 -14.03 -9.61
CA THR A 205 16.74 -13.16 -8.63
C THR A 205 15.71 -12.69 -7.61
N LYS A 206 15.82 -13.23 -6.39
CA LYS A 206 14.95 -12.90 -5.25
C LYS A 206 14.76 -11.39 -5.02
N PHE A 207 15.82 -10.60 -5.22
CA PHE A 207 15.74 -9.13 -5.10
C PHE A 207 14.76 -8.50 -6.09
N ILE A 208 14.78 -8.93 -7.36
CA ILE A 208 13.92 -8.39 -8.42
C ILE A 208 12.45 -8.73 -8.13
N ASP A 209 12.17 -9.94 -7.65
CA ASP A 209 10.84 -10.35 -7.21
C ASP A 209 10.35 -9.51 -6.03
N HIS A 210 11.18 -9.36 -4.99
CA HIS A 210 10.83 -8.56 -3.82
C HIS A 210 10.58 -7.07 -4.13
N VAL A 211 11.30 -6.49 -5.10
CA VAL A 211 11.07 -5.13 -5.61
C VAL A 211 9.73 -5.02 -6.35
N SER A 212 9.29 -6.10 -6.99
CA SER A 212 8.03 -6.14 -7.73
C SER A 212 6.82 -6.17 -6.79
N ILE A 213 6.96 -6.81 -5.63
CA ILE A 213 5.90 -6.98 -4.64
C ILE A 213 5.55 -5.64 -3.97
N ASN A 214 4.24 -5.36 -3.85
CA ASN A 214 3.75 -4.21 -3.10
C ASN A 214 3.77 -4.52 -1.58
N PRO A 215 4.43 -3.69 -0.75
CA PRO A 215 4.61 -3.98 0.68
C PRO A 215 3.30 -3.94 1.47
N VAL A 216 2.32 -3.13 1.05
CA VAL A 216 1.00 -3.07 1.69
C VAL A 216 0.24 -4.36 1.44
N TRP A 217 0.29 -4.85 0.19
CA TRP A 217 -0.32 -6.13 -0.17
C TRP A 217 0.31 -7.28 0.60
N HIS A 218 1.65 -7.34 0.60
CA HIS A 218 2.42 -8.38 1.26
C HIS A 218 2.10 -8.46 2.75
N LEU A 219 2.12 -7.32 3.44
CA LEU A 219 1.78 -7.29 4.85
C LEU A 219 0.34 -7.75 5.10
N GLY A 220 -0.62 -7.28 4.30
CA GLY A 220 -2.02 -7.68 4.43
C GLY A 220 -2.21 -9.19 4.26
N HIS A 221 -1.58 -9.79 3.25
CA HIS A 221 -1.63 -11.24 3.02
C HIS A 221 -0.95 -12.03 4.17
N MET A 222 0.23 -11.60 4.62
CA MET A 222 0.93 -12.23 5.75
C MET A 222 0.14 -12.14 7.06
N THR A 223 -0.52 -11.00 7.32
CA THR A 223 -1.39 -10.88 8.51
C THR A 223 -2.58 -11.83 8.45
N LEU A 224 -3.18 -12.00 7.27
CA LEU A 224 -4.32 -12.90 7.08
C LEU A 224 -3.92 -14.36 7.30
N LEU A 225 -2.73 -14.76 6.83
CA LEU A 225 -2.18 -16.10 7.08
C LEU A 225 -1.91 -16.32 8.57
N ALA A 226 -1.33 -15.35 9.27
CA ALA A 226 -1.07 -15.44 10.71
C ALA A 226 -2.34 -15.63 11.56
N PHE A 227 -3.50 -15.14 11.10
CA PHE A 227 -4.78 -15.41 11.76
C PHE A 227 -5.42 -16.75 11.37
N GLN A 228 -4.97 -17.36 10.27
CA GLN A 228 -5.46 -18.66 9.79
C GLN A 228 -4.67 -19.85 10.34
N GLU A 229 -3.46 -19.62 10.85
CA GLU A 229 -2.66 -20.60 11.57
C GLU A 229 -2.90 -20.43 13.09
N PRO A 230 -3.89 -21.11 13.71
CA PRO A 230 -3.95 -21.20 15.16
C PRO A 230 -2.76 -22.01 15.66
N GLU A 231 -2.15 -21.54 16.74
CA GLU A 231 -1.10 -22.15 17.59
C GLU A 231 -1.02 -23.70 17.60
N GLU A 232 -0.52 -24.35 16.54
CA GLU A 232 -0.22 -25.80 16.55
C GLU A 232 1.23 -26.11 16.98
N GLU A 233 2.12 -25.11 17.11
CA GLU A 233 3.54 -25.34 17.45
C GLU A 233 3.95 -24.96 18.89
N THR A 234 3.03 -24.82 19.84
CA THR A 234 3.37 -24.71 21.28
C THR A 234 3.21 -26.02 22.07
N GLY A 235 2.98 -27.15 21.39
CA GLY A 235 2.72 -28.46 22.01
C GLY A 235 3.88 -29.46 22.05
N GLU A 236 4.98 -29.28 21.29
CA GLU A 236 6.01 -30.34 21.14
C GLU A 236 7.42 -29.99 21.67
N ALA A 237 7.60 -28.89 22.41
CA ALA A 237 8.84 -28.61 23.13
C ALA A 237 8.74 -29.04 24.61
N GLY A 238 8.42 -30.32 24.84
CA GLY A 238 8.19 -30.86 26.18
C GLY A 238 8.38 -32.36 26.29
N ASN A 239 9.18 -32.98 25.43
CA ASN A 239 9.72 -34.32 25.71
C ASN A 239 10.88 -34.65 24.76
N ILE A 240 12.10 -34.34 25.21
CA ILE A 240 13.28 -35.06 24.75
C ILE A 240 14.18 -35.23 25.96
N ASN A 241 14.45 -36.51 26.23
CA ASN A 241 15.14 -37.12 27.38
C ASN A 241 16.40 -36.40 27.88
#